data_AF-A0A2K1YF27-F1
#
_entry.id   AF-A0A2K1YF27-F1
#
_cell.length_a   1.000
_cell.length_b   1.000
_cell.length_c   1.000
_cell.angle_alpha   90.00
_cell.angle_beta   90.00
_cell.angle_gamma   90.00
#
_symmetry.space_group_name_H-M   'P 1'
#
loop_
_entity.id
_entity.type
_entity.pdbx_description
1 polymer ?
#
loop_
_entity_poly.entity_id
_entity_poly.type
_entity_poly.pdbx_seq_one_letter_code
_entity_poly.pdbx_strand_id
1 'polypeptide(L)'
;MLAVLAPSIALLWFLISLFAYLWLKKRAKKGTELQVNSTSTEFEYFKLSTITAATNNFSPANKLGQGGFGSVYKVEFLAFS
;
A
#
# COMPACT_ATOMS: atom_id res chain seq x y z
N MET A 1 46.53 -1.25 27.99
CA MET A 1 45.82 -2.16 27.05
C MET A 1 44.30 -2.14 27.28
N LEU A 2 43.79 -2.24 28.52
CA LEU A 2 42.35 -2.24 28.81
C LEU A 2 41.62 -0.90 28.57
N ALA A 3 42.29 0.24 28.74
CA ALA A 3 41.69 1.56 28.58
C ALA A 3 41.22 1.89 27.14
N VAL A 4 41.76 1.19 26.13
CA VAL A 4 41.43 1.42 24.71
C VAL A 4 40.27 0.54 24.24
N LEU A 5 39.98 -0.56 24.96
CA LEU A 5 38.93 -1.50 24.60
C LEU A 5 37.52 -0.94 24.87
N ALA A 6 37.36 -0.19 25.97
CA ALA A 6 36.09 0.43 26.35
C ALA A 6 35.52 1.41 25.29
N PRO A 7 36.28 2.42 24.79
CA PRO A 7 35.76 3.32 23.77
C PRO A 7 35.54 2.61 22.42
N SER A 8 36.35 1.59 22.10
CA SER A 8 36.18 0.82 20.87
C SER A 8 34.83 0.10 20.83
N ILE A 9 34.42 -0.53 21.94
CA ILE A 9 33.13 -1.23 22.03
C ILE A 9 31.98 -0.22 21.94
N ALA A 10 32.09 0.92 22.64
CA ALA A 10 31.07 1.97 22.60
C ALA A 10 30.84 2.51 21.18
N LEU A 11 31.92 2.71 20.41
CA LEU A 11 31.85 3.13 19.00
C LEU A 11 31.16 2.09 18.12
N LEU A 12 31.45 0.80 18.29
CA LEU A 12 30.76 -0.26 17.54
C LEU A 12 29.26 -0.27 17.80
N TRP A 13 28.83 -0.22 19.06
CA TRP A 13 27.40 -0.18 19.42
C TRP A 13 26.70 1.06 18.87
N PHE A 14 27.38 2.21 18.90
CA PHE A 14 26.86 3.45 18.32
C PHE A 14 26.65 3.34 16.81
N LEU A 15 27.61 2.78 16.08
CA LEU A 15 27.51 2.56 14.63
C LEU A 15 26.40 1.56 14.27
N ILE A 16 26.27 0.46 15.02
CA ILE A 16 25.20 -0.53 14.83
C ILE A 16 23.83 0.11 15.09
N SER A 17 23.70 0.88 16.18
CA SER A 17 22.47 1.59 16.52
C SER A 17 22.09 2.62 15.46
N LEU A 18 23.05 3.42 14.98
CA LEU A 18 22.85 4.41 13.92
C LEU A 18 22.41 3.72 12.62
N PHE A 19 23.08 2.64 12.22
CA PHE A 19 22.73 1.89 11.03
C PHE A 19 21.33 1.27 11.14
N ALA A 20 21.00 0.66 12.27
CA ALA A 20 19.67 0.11 12.55
C ALA A 20 18.60 1.21 12.51
N TYR A 21 18.83 2.37 13.13
CA TYR A 21 17.92 3.51 13.10
C TYR A 21 17.66 4.00 11.67
N LEU A 22 18.73 4.17 10.87
CA LEU A 22 18.61 4.57 9.47
C LEU A 22 17.86 3.50 8.66
N TRP A 23 18.11 2.22 8.93
CA TRP A 23 17.43 1.13 8.24
C TRP A 23 15.94 1.04 8.60
N LEU A 24 15.60 1.23 9.88
CA LEU A 24 14.22 1.29 10.36
C LEU A 24 13.48 2.50 9.76
N LYS A 25 14.12 3.68 9.72
CA LYS A 25 13.55 4.88 9.10
C LYS A 25 13.37 4.73 7.58
N LYS A 26 14.28 4.02 6.91
CA LYS A 26 14.16 3.68 5.49
C LYS A 26 12.99 2.72 5.23
N ARG A 27 12.64 1.84 6.19
CA ARG A 27 11.46 0.97 6.11
C ARG A 27 10.15 1.70 6.43
N ALA A 28 10.18 2.71 7.29
CA ALA A 28 9.01 3.54 7.61
C ALA A 28 8.49 4.37 6.42
N LYS A 29 9.35 4.68 5.43
CA LYS A 29 8.95 5.37 4.19
C LYS A 29 8.45 4.45 3.08
N LYS A 30 8.48 3.12 3.27
CA LYS A 30 7.96 2.15 2.28
C LYS A 30 6.49 1.74 2.54
N GLY A 31 5.84 2.27 3.57
CA GLY A 31 4.48 1.88 3.97
C GLY A 31 3.36 2.81 3.50
N THR A 32 3.66 3.88 2.75
CA THR A 32 2.63 4.84 2.29
C THR A 32 2.98 5.41 0.93
N GLU A 33 3.43 4.54 0.03
CA GLU A 33 3.54 4.82 -1.40
C GLU A 33 3.24 3.53 -2.16
N LEU A 34 2.01 3.04 -2.04
CA LEU A 34 1.36 2.39 -3.18
C LEU A 34 0.84 3.49 -4.11
N GLN A 35 1.78 4.33 -4.57
CA GLN A 35 1.60 5.07 -5.79
C GLN A 35 1.84 4.03 -6.88
N VAL A 36 0.75 3.53 -7.44
CA VAL A 36 0.75 2.68 -8.63
C VAL A 36 1.49 3.44 -9.73
N ASN A 37 2.78 3.15 -9.88
CA ASN A 37 3.56 3.59 -11.01
C ASN A 37 3.25 2.64 -12.17
N SER A 38 2.34 3.09 -13.02
CA SER A 38 1.98 2.52 -14.30
C SER A 38 3.22 2.26 -15.15
N THR A 39 3.50 1.01 -15.50
CA THR A 39 4.01 0.58 -16.83
C THR A 39 4.38 -0.92 -16.80
N SER A 40 3.39 -1.80 -16.96
CA SER A 40 3.54 -3.06 -17.69
C SER A 40 2.17 -3.73 -17.83
N THR A 41 1.52 -3.49 -18.97
CA THR A 41 0.56 -4.42 -19.60
C THR A 41 -0.79 -4.65 -18.87
N GLU A 42 -1.83 -3.99 -19.40
CA GLU A 42 -3.23 -4.46 -19.53
C GLU A 42 -4.15 -4.62 -18.30
N PHE A 43 -3.77 -4.20 -17.09
CA PHE A 43 -4.72 -4.13 -15.97
C PHE A 43 -4.79 -2.73 -15.37
N GLU A 44 -5.86 -2.00 -15.69
CA GLU A 44 -6.23 -0.78 -14.99
C GLU A 44 -6.72 -1.15 -13.58
N TYR A 45 -5.94 -0.76 -12.58
CA TYR A 45 -6.33 -0.95 -11.18
C TYR A 45 -7.33 0.13 -10.78
N PHE A 46 -8.57 -0.26 -10.50
CA PHE A 46 -9.59 0.65 -9.98
C PHE A 46 -9.52 0.73 -8.45
N LYS A 47 -9.60 1.94 -7.91
CA LYS A 47 -9.78 2.14 -6.47
C LYS A 47 -11.15 1.60 -6.07
N LEU A 48 -11.23 0.94 -4.92
CA LEU A 48 -12.50 0.43 -4.39
C LEU A 48 -13.54 1.56 -4.28
N SER A 49 -13.12 2.76 -3.88
CA SER A 49 -13.98 3.95 -3.84
C SER A 49 -14.66 4.25 -5.19
N THR A 50 -13.96 4.04 -6.30
CA THR A 50 -14.48 4.24 -7.66
C THR A 50 -15.54 3.19 -7.98
N ILE A 51 -15.28 1.92 -7.63
CA ILE A 51 -16.23 0.81 -7.82
C ILE A 51 -17.49 1.03 -6.97
N THR A 52 -17.32 1.42 -5.70
CA THR A 52 -18.42 1.73 -4.79
C THR A 52 -19.27 2.89 -5.31
N ALA A 53 -18.64 3.97 -5.78
CA ALA A 53 -19.36 5.10 -6.38
C ALA A 53 -20.12 4.67 -7.65
N ALA A 54 -19.46 3.96 -8.57
CA ALA A 54 -20.05 3.52 -9.83
C ALA A 54 -21.20 2.51 -9.66
N THR A 55 -21.22 1.75 -8.56
CA THR A 55 -22.31 0.80 -8.25
C THR A 55 -23.40 1.39 -7.35
N ASN A 56 -23.34 2.68 -7.05
CA ASN A 56 -24.18 3.34 -6.03
C ASN A 56 -24.17 2.55 -4.71
N ASN A 57 -22.96 2.34 -4.18
CA ASN A 57 -22.68 1.57 -2.97
C ASN A 57 -23.27 0.15 -2.98
N PHE A 58 -23.12 -0.56 -4.10
CA PHE A 58 -23.70 -1.89 -4.33
C PHE A 58 -25.22 -1.94 -4.09
N SER A 59 -25.94 -0.89 -4.52
CA SER A 59 -27.39 -0.81 -4.38
C SER A 59 -28.09 -2.03 -4.98
N PRO A 60 -29.10 -2.62 -4.30
CA PRO A 60 -29.91 -3.71 -4.84
C PRO A 60 -30.56 -3.38 -6.20
N ALA A 61 -30.84 -2.10 -6.46
CA ALA A 61 -31.39 -1.64 -7.74
C ALA A 61 -30.44 -1.89 -8.93
N ASN A 62 -29.14 -1.98 -8.67
CA ASN A 62 -28.11 -2.24 -9.68
C ASN A 62 -27.72 -3.72 -9.76
N LYS A 63 -28.34 -4.60 -8.96
CA LYS A 63 -28.01 -6.03 -8.96
C LYS A 63 -28.58 -6.71 -10.20
N LEU A 64 -27.71 -7.35 -10.98
CA LEU A 64 -28.08 -8.13 -12.15
C LEU A 64 -28.41 -9.58 -11.80
N GLY A 65 -27.79 -10.12 -10.76
CA GLY A 65 -28.02 -11.50 -10.32
C GLY A 65 -27.08 -11.95 -9.22
N GLN A 66 -27.26 -13.20 -8.77
CA GLN A 66 -26.39 -13.87 -7.81
C GLN A 66 -26.30 -15.37 -8.12
N GLY A 67 -25.10 -15.93 -8.03
CA GLY A 67 -24.85 -17.37 -8.20
C GLY A 67 -23.61 -17.83 -7.45
N GLY A 68 -23.03 -18.98 -7.83
CA GLY A 68 -21.84 -19.55 -7.19
C GLY A 68 -20.57 -18.68 -7.30
N PHE A 69 -20.58 -17.69 -8.17
CA PHE A 69 -19.51 -16.71 -8.36
C PHE A 69 -19.72 -15.40 -7.59
N GLY A 70 -20.83 -15.28 -6.83
CA GLY A 70 -21.17 -14.08 -6.07
C GLY A 70 -22.27 -13.22 -6.71
N SER A 71 -22.40 -11.97 -6.25
CA SER A 71 -23.38 -11.01 -6.76
C SER A 71 -22.78 -10.15 -7.86
N VAL A 72 -23.55 -9.95 -8.93
CA VAL A 72 -23.15 -9.14 -10.08
C VAL A 72 -23.94 -7.83 -10.07
N TYR A 73 -23.25 -6.70 -10.19
CA TYR A 73 -23.85 -5.36 -10.19
C TYR A 73 -23.52 -4.61 -11.48
N LYS A 74 -24.49 -3.86 -12.01
CA LYS A 74 -24.31 -2.90 -13.09
C LYS A 74 -23.57 -1.67 -12.54
N VAL A 75 -22.62 -1.17 -13.33
CA VAL A 75 -21.99 0.13 -13.09
C VAL A 75 -22.77 1.21 -13.83
N GLU A 76 -23.04 2.31 -13.13
CA GLU A 76 -23.61 3.52 -13.70
C GLU A 76 -22.44 4.47 -13.98
N PHE A 77 -22.00 4.49 -15.23
CA PHE A 77 -20.98 5.43 -15.69
C PHE A 77 -21.61 6.83 -15.70
N LEU A 78 -21.35 7.61 -14.66
CA LEU A 78 -21.48 9.06 -14.76
C LEU A 78 -20.33 9.51 -15.68
N ALA A 79 -20.64 9.67 -16.97
CA ALA A 79 -19.73 10.32 -17.90
C ALA A 79 -19.42 11.70 -17.32
N PHE A 80 -18.21 11.88 -16.78
CA PHE A 80 -17.69 13.19 -16.46
C PHE A 80 -17.52 13.92 -17.80
N SER A 81 -18.52 14.75 -18.13
CA SER A 81 -18.38 15.83 -19.11
C SER A 81 -17.62 16.99 -18.51
#